data_AF-A0A1F4UMW0-F1
#
_entry.id   AF-A0A1F4UMW0-F1
#
_cell.length_a   1.000
_cell.length_b   1.000
_cell.length_c   1.000
_cell.angle_alpha   90.00
_cell.angle_beta   90.00
_cell.angle_gamma   90.00
#
_symmetry.space_group_name_H-M   'P 1'
#
loop_
_entity.id
_entity.type
_entity.pdbx_description
1 polymer ?
#
loop_
_entity_poly.entity_id
_entity_poly.type
_entity_poly.pdbx_seq_one_letter_code
_entity_poly.pdbx_strand_id
1 'polypeptide(L)'
;MDKFKKLRVFNIVMGFFHLIQSIIIAVLSTDFSLPLNTSYLKFDVNTLTLQPFLENIGELRIGYLVALFLLLSSIAHFIISLPRIYEWYEKNIKKGINYARWYEYSISSSVMIVVISMLVGIYDLSSLILIFFLNMMMILFGLMMELHNQSTKKTDWTSYIFGCIAGIIPWVVIALYLFGSG
;
A
#
# COMPACT_ATOMS: atom_id res chain seq x y z
N MET A 1 33.77 8.91 6.00
CA MET A 1 32.40 9.50 5.95
C MET A 1 31.47 8.59 6.73
N ASP A 2 30.89 9.10 7.82
CA ASP A 2 30.02 8.36 8.75
C ASP A 2 28.87 7.62 8.02
N LYS A 3 28.59 6.37 8.42
CA LYS A 3 27.55 5.50 7.84
C LYS A 3 26.20 6.21 7.79
N PHE A 4 25.87 7.00 8.82
CA PHE A 4 24.61 7.75 8.86
C PHE A 4 24.62 8.96 7.92
N LYS A 5 25.75 9.61 7.65
CA LYS A 5 25.80 10.65 6.61
C LYS A 5 25.52 10.06 5.22
N LYS A 6 26.07 8.88 4.92
CA LYS A 6 25.79 8.16 3.66
C LYS A 6 24.31 7.77 3.54
N LEU A 7 23.69 7.30 4.63
CA LEU A 7 22.28 6.94 4.65
C LEU A 7 21.35 8.15 4.41
N ARG A 8 21.71 9.33 4.92
CA ARG A 8 20.96 10.57 4.61
C ARG A 8 21.02 10.91 3.13
N VAL A 9 22.22 10.91 2.56
CA VAL A 9 22.42 11.18 1.13
C VAL A 9 21.67 10.16 0.28
N PHE A 10 21.71 8.88 0.67
CA PHE A 10 20.97 7.82 -0.01
C PHE A 10 19.46 8.09 -0.03
N ASN A 11 18.86 8.45 1.11
CA ASN A 11 17.44 8.80 1.16
C ASN A 11 17.09 9.99 0.27
N ILE A 12 17.92 11.03 0.22
CA ILE A 12 17.70 12.18 -0.67
C ILE A 12 17.72 11.75 -2.14
N VAL A 13 18.71 10.94 -2.53
CA VAL A 13 18.84 10.44 -3.91
C VAL A 13 17.63 9.58 -4.29
N MET A 14 17.20 8.67 -3.41
CA MET A 14 15.99 7.85 -3.63
C MET A 14 14.72 8.71 -3.68
N GLY A 15 14.64 9.77 -2.87
CA GLY A 15 13.54 10.73 -2.92
C GLY A 15 13.40 11.39 -4.29
N PHE A 16 14.51 11.84 -4.89
CA PHE A 16 14.51 12.37 -6.26
C PHE A 16 14.23 11.30 -7.31
N PHE A 17 14.79 10.10 -7.16
CA PHE A 17 14.57 9.00 -8.09
C PHE A 17 13.08 8.65 -8.21
N HIS A 18 12.39 8.53 -7.07
CA HIS A 18 10.95 8.29 -7.05
C HIS A 18 10.14 9.49 -7.55
N LEU A 19 10.55 10.73 -7.22
CA LEU A 19 9.86 11.93 -7.69
C LEU A 19 9.88 12.02 -9.22
N ILE A 20 11.06 11.81 -9.82
CA ILE A 20 11.24 11.86 -11.26
C ILE A 20 10.36 10.80 -11.94
N GLN A 21 10.34 9.57 -11.42
CA GLN A 21 9.45 8.52 -11.95
C GLN A 21 7.97 8.88 -11.80
N SER A 22 7.57 9.41 -10.64
CA SER A 22 6.18 9.84 -10.40
C SER A 22 5.75 10.89 -11.42
N ILE A 23 6.59 11.90 -11.67
CA ILE A 23 6.33 12.94 -12.68
C ILE A 23 6.28 12.34 -14.09
N ILE A 24 7.24 11.48 -14.45
CA ILE A 24 7.26 10.82 -15.77
C ILE A 24 5.97 10.05 -16.01
N ILE A 25 5.54 9.22 -15.04
CA ILE A 25 4.29 8.46 -15.16
C ILE A 25 3.08 9.39 -15.21
N ALA A 26 3.01 10.42 -14.37
CA ALA A 26 1.89 11.36 -14.35
C ALA A 26 1.73 12.12 -15.69
N VAL A 27 2.84 12.44 -16.37
CA VAL A 27 2.83 13.21 -17.62
C VAL A 27 2.68 12.32 -18.86
N LEU A 28 3.32 11.14 -18.88
CA LEU A 28 3.35 10.27 -20.05
C LEU A 28 2.28 9.17 -20.06
N SER A 29 1.59 8.93 -18.94
CA SER A 29 0.54 7.92 -18.92
C SER A 29 -0.66 8.32 -19.78
N THR A 30 -1.28 7.30 -20.39
CA THR A 30 -2.53 7.43 -21.14
C THR A 30 -3.71 7.68 -20.19
N ASP A 31 -4.87 8.01 -20.74
CA ASP A 31 -6.14 8.15 -20.04
C ASP A 31 -6.78 6.82 -19.60
N PHE A 32 -6.08 5.69 -19.77
CA PHE A 32 -6.50 4.36 -19.32
C PHE A 32 -7.06 4.37 -17.89
N SER A 33 -8.36 4.13 -17.81
CA SER A 33 -9.14 4.07 -16.58
C SER A 33 -9.75 2.68 -16.37
N LEU A 34 -9.95 2.32 -15.10
CA LEU A 34 -10.69 1.13 -14.71
C LEU A 34 -11.90 1.53 -13.86
N PRO A 35 -13.02 0.81 -13.98
CA PRO A 35 -14.25 1.15 -13.27
C PRO A 35 -14.10 0.88 -11.78
N LEU A 36 -14.82 1.67 -10.99
CA LEU A 36 -15.08 1.43 -9.58
C LEU A 36 -16.57 1.14 -9.42
N ASN A 37 -16.89 -0.05 -8.95
CA ASN A 37 -18.26 -0.53 -8.85
C ASN A 37 -18.64 -0.80 -7.39
N THR A 38 -19.94 -0.86 -7.13
CA THR A 38 -20.49 -1.32 -5.86
C THR A 38 -21.82 -2.04 -6.11
N SER A 39 -22.17 -3.01 -5.27
CA SER A 39 -23.41 -3.76 -5.41
C SER A 39 -24.44 -3.26 -4.39
N TYR A 40 -25.42 -2.49 -4.85
CA TYR A 40 -26.57 -2.08 -4.04
C TYR A 40 -27.73 -3.07 -4.18
N LEU A 41 -28.70 -3.00 -3.28
CA LEU A 41 -29.97 -3.71 -3.45
C LEU A 41 -30.99 -2.77 -4.10
N LYS A 42 -31.59 -3.20 -5.21
CA LYS A 42 -32.75 -2.53 -5.83
C LYS A 42 -33.98 -3.42 -5.75
N PHE A 43 -35.12 -2.82 -5.48
CA PHE A 43 -36.40 -3.52 -5.46
C PHE A 43 -36.90 -3.78 -6.87
N ASP A 44 -37.12 -5.04 -7.21
CA ASP A 44 -37.73 -5.46 -8.47
C ASP A 44 -39.23 -5.63 -8.27
N VAL A 45 -40.01 -4.81 -8.99
CA VAL A 45 -41.47 -4.78 -8.91
C VAL A 45 -42.14 -6.01 -9.53
N ASN A 46 -41.46 -6.73 -10.42
CA ASN A 46 -42.00 -7.94 -11.07
C ASN A 46 -41.89 -9.16 -10.15
N THR A 47 -40.78 -9.27 -9.43
CA THR A 47 -40.52 -10.40 -8.52
C THR A 47 -40.85 -10.07 -7.06
N LEU A 48 -41.14 -8.80 -6.76
CA LEU A 48 -41.37 -8.28 -5.41
C LEU A 48 -40.22 -8.60 -4.43
N THR A 49 -38.98 -8.58 -4.93
CA THR A 49 -37.78 -8.92 -4.15
C THR A 49 -36.68 -7.87 -4.31
N LEU A 50 -35.78 -7.79 -3.33
CA LEU A 50 -34.55 -7.02 -3.44
C LEU A 50 -33.51 -7.85 -4.19
N GLN A 51 -32.97 -7.28 -5.27
CA GLN A 51 -31.95 -7.93 -6.11
C GLN A 51 -30.66 -7.11 -6.11
N PRO A 52 -29.48 -7.77 -6.16
CA PRO A 52 -28.21 -7.08 -6.37
C PRO A 52 -28.22 -6.29 -7.67
N PHE A 53 -27.82 -5.03 -7.59
CA PHE A 53 -27.65 -4.12 -8.71
C PHE A 53 -26.22 -3.58 -8.68
N LEU A 54 -25.42 -3.97 -9.67
CA LEU A 54 -24.07 -3.48 -9.83
C LEU A 54 -24.12 -2.05 -10.39
N GLU A 55 -23.65 -1.09 -9.60
CA GLU A 55 -23.60 0.31 -9.96
C GLU A 55 -22.14 0.75 -10.15
N ASN A 56 -21.86 1.40 -11.27
CA ASN A 56 -20.59 2.10 -11.45
C ASN A 56 -20.66 3.46 -10.74
N ILE A 57 -19.76 3.69 -9.81
CA ILE A 57 -19.70 4.91 -8.99
C ILE A 57 -18.55 5.83 -9.39
N GLY A 58 -17.73 5.42 -10.36
CA GLY A 58 -16.66 6.21 -10.89
C GLY A 58 -15.64 5.39 -11.68
N GLU A 59 -14.60 6.09 -12.10
CA GLU A 59 -13.46 5.51 -12.81
C GLU A 59 -12.16 6.04 -12.24
N LEU A 60 -11.16 5.17 -12.14
CA LEU A 60 -9.84 5.52 -11.64
C LEU A 60 -8.81 5.41 -12.76
N ARG A 61 -8.06 6.49 -12.99
CA ARG A 61 -6.94 6.49 -13.94
C ARG A 61 -5.74 5.79 -13.33
N ILE A 62 -5.35 4.67 -13.94
CA ILE A 62 -4.31 3.80 -13.36
C ILE A 62 -2.94 4.48 -13.35
N GLY A 63 -2.61 5.27 -14.37
CA GLY A 63 -1.38 6.07 -14.39
C GLY A 63 -1.22 6.96 -13.16
N TYR A 64 -2.30 7.60 -12.71
CA TYR A 64 -2.26 8.47 -11.52
C TYR A 64 -2.14 7.69 -10.21
N LEU A 65 -2.74 6.50 -10.10
CA LEU A 65 -2.52 5.64 -8.93
C LEU A 65 -1.08 5.13 -8.85
N VAL A 66 -0.47 4.83 -10.01
CA VAL A 66 0.95 4.43 -10.08
C VAL A 66 1.86 5.60 -9.68
N ALA A 67 1.61 6.79 -10.23
CA ALA A 67 2.34 8.00 -9.86
C ALA A 67 2.19 8.33 -8.36
N LEU A 68 1.02 8.05 -7.77
CA LEU A 68 0.74 8.30 -6.36
C LEU A 68 1.62 7.47 -5.43
N PHE A 69 1.75 6.15 -5.62
CA PHE A 69 2.59 5.37 -4.71
C PHE A 69 4.07 5.74 -4.81
N LEU A 70 4.55 6.10 -6.02
CA LEU A 70 5.91 6.63 -6.21
C LEU A 70 6.09 7.98 -5.49
N LEU A 71 5.09 8.85 -5.57
CA LEU A 71 5.11 10.14 -4.88
C LEU A 71 5.15 9.96 -3.37
N LEU A 72 4.37 9.04 -2.82
CA LEU A 72 4.37 8.72 -1.38
C LEU A 72 5.76 8.28 -0.90
N SER A 73 6.43 7.38 -1.64
CA SER A 73 7.79 6.96 -1.32
C SER A 73 8.78 8.12 -1.40
N SER A 74 8.66 8.99 -2.42
CA SER A 74 9.48 10.20 -2.55
C SER A 74 9.31 11.16 -1.37
N ILE A 75 8.06 11.44 -0.99
CA ILE A 75 7.72 12.29 0.15
C ILE A 75 8.33 11.72 1.44
N ALA A 76 8.18 10.42 1.70
CA ALA A 76 8.76 9.81 2.89
C ALA A 76 10.28 9.94 2.93
N HIS A 77 10.96 9.69 1.81
CA HIS A 77 12.41 9.84 1.69
C HIS A 77 12.89 11.29 1.95
N PHE A 78 12.17 12.28 1.45
CA PHE A 78 12.50 13.68 1.71
C PHE A 78 12.22 14.06 3.17
N ILE A 79 11.06 13.65 3.72
CA ILE A 79 10.69 13.91 5.11
C ILE A 79 11.75 13.36 6.07
N ILE A 80 12.15 12.09 5.93
CA ILE A 80 13.16 11.51 6.83
C ILE A 80 14.53 12.17 6.69
N SER A 81 14.81 12.82 5.56
CA SER A 81 16.08 13.51 5.30
C SER A 81 16.15 14.93 5.88
N LEU A 82 15.04 15.47 6.39
CA LEU A 82 15.00 16.79 7.05
C LEU A 82 15.84 16.79 8.34
N PRO A 83 16.54 17.88 8.71
CA PRO A 83 17.53 17.87 9.79
C PRO A 83 17.05 17.27 11.12
N ARG A 84 15.95 17.79 11.70
CA ARG A 84 15.41 17.30 12.99
C ARG A 84 14.79 15.91 12.89
N ILE A 85 14.21 15.57 11.74
CA ILE A 85 13.59 14.26 11.52
C ILE A 85 14.67 13.20 11.32
N TYR A 86 15.77 13.55 10.66
CA TYR A 86 16.89 12.66 10.45
C TYR A 86 17.57 12.24 11.75
N GLU A 87 17.69 13.15 12.73
CA GLU A 87 18.18 12.84 14.06
C GLU A 87 17.29 11.80 14.78
N TRP A 88 15.96 11.98 14.69
CA TRP A 88 15.00 11.00 15.22
C TRP A 88 15.09 9.66 14.47
N TYR A 89 15.20 9.70 13.14
CA TYR A 89 15.34 8.52 12.30
C TYR A 89 16.60 7.74 12.67
N GLU A 90 17.76 8.40 12.71
CA GLU A 90 19.03 7.80 13.11
C GLU A 90 18.96 7.17 14.51
N LYS A 91 18.36 7.86 15.49
CA LYS A 91 18.19 7.34 16.85
C LYS A 91 17.39 6.04 16.88
N ASN A 92 16.36 5.91 16.04
CA ASN A 92 15.54 4.70 15.95
C ASN A 92 16.22 3.57 15.17
N ILE A 93 16.94 3.89 14.09
CA ILE A 93 17.73 2.90 13.36
C ILE A 93 18.81 2.28 14.26
N LYS A 94 19.44 3.06 15.14
CA LYS A 94 20.38 2.53 16.15
C LYS A 94 19.73 1.55 17.14
N LYS A 95 18.42 1.61 17.31
CA LYS A 95 17.61 0.66 18.10
C LYS A 95 17.06 -0.51 17.27
N GLY A 96 17.39 -0.59 15.98
CA GLY A 96 16.89 -1.64 15.10
C GLY A 96 15.41 -1.49 14.70
N ILE A 97 14.88 -0.27 14.71
CA ILE A 97 13.49 0.01 14.31
C ILE A 97 13.40 1.16 13.30
N ASN A 98 12.57 1.01 12.27
CA ASN A 98 12.34 2.01 11.24
C ASN A 98 10.84 2.33 11.07
N TYR A 99 10.32 3.17 11.97
CA TYR A 99 8.92 3.64 11.91
C TYR A 99 8.53 4.26 10.56
N ALA A 100 9.40 5.08 9.97
CA ALA A 100 9.10 5.79 8.74
C ALA A 100 8.84 4.82 7.57
N ARG A 101 9.63 3.74 7.48
CA ARG A 101 9.42 2.67 6.49
C ARG A 101 8.04 2.04 6.63
N TRP A 102 7.66 1.65 7.85
CA TRP A 102 6.39 0.96 8.05
C TRP A 102 5.19 1.87 7.80
N TYR A 103 5.26 3.15 8.16
CA TYR A 103 4.18 4.08 7.83
C TYR A 103 4.08 4.41 6.35
N GLU A 104 5.20 4.50 5.64
CA GLU A 104 5.17 4.72 4.19
C GLU A 104 4.65 3.47 3.46
N TYR A 105 5.20 2.29 3.74
CA TYR A 105 4.76 1.04 3.12
C TYR A 105 3.29 0.75 3.38
N SER A 106 2.76 1.13 4.54
CA SER A 106 1.38 0.79 4.91
C SER A 106 0.36 1.49 4.01
N ILE A 107 0.77 2.60 3.37
CA ILE A 107 -0.03 3.33 2.40
C ILE A 107 0.44 2.98 0.98
N SER A 108 1.73 3.10 0.65
CA SER A 108 2.23 2.94 -0.72
C SER A 108 2.02 1.52 -1.25
N SER A 109 2.37 0.49 -0.49
CA SER A 109 2.14 -0.90 -0.90
C SER A 109 0.66 -1.26 -0.95
N SER A 110 -0.18 -0.60 -0.14
CA SER A 110 -1.63 -0.79 -0.14
C SER A 110 -2.29 -0.16 -1.37
N VAL A 111 -1.78 0.98 -1.85
CA VAL A 111 -2.16 1.53 -3.17
C VAL A 111 -1.70 0.58 -4.28
N MET A 112 -0.49 0.04 -4.20
CA MET A 112 0.03 -0.90 -5.21
C MET A 112 -0.84 -2.15 -5.33
N ILE A 113 -1.20 -2.79 -4.21
CA ILE A 113 -2.02 -4.01 -4.26
C ILE A 113 -3.43 -3.72 -4.77
N VAL A 114 -4.01 -2.54 -4.48
CA VAL A 114 -5.28 -2.10 -5.09
C VAL A 114 -5.17 -2.00 -6.61
N VAL A 115 -4.09 -1.41 -7.13
CA VAL A 115 -3.84 -1.34 -8.57
C VAL A 115 -3.73 -2.74 -9.18
N ILE A 116 -2.98 -3.65 -8.55
CA ILE A 116 -2.87 -5.05 -9.01
C ILE A 116 -4.24 -5.73 -9.01
N SER A 117 -5.04 -5.56 -7.95
CA SER A 117 -6.39 -6.10 -7.85
C SER A 117 -7.30 -5.60 -8.97
N MET A 118 -7.27 -4.31 -9.27
CA MET A 118 -8.04 -3.75 -10.39
C MET A 118 -7.58 -4.32 -11.74
N LEU A 119 -6.27 -4.48 -11.96
CA LEU A 119 -5.74 -5.03 -13.20
C LEU A 119 -6.18 -6.47 -13.49
N VAL A 120 -6.56 -7.24 -12.45
CA VAL A 120 -7.11 -8.59 -12.60
C VAL A 120 -8.65 -8.64 -12.57
N GLY A 121 -9.33 -7.48 -12.55
CA GLY A 121 -10.79 -7.40 -12.63
C GLY A 121 -11.53 -7.20 -11.31
N ILE A 122 -10.84 -6.97 -10.19
CA ILE A 122 -11.48 -6.68 -8.90
C ILE A 122 -11.85 -5.19 -8.88
N TYR A 123 -13.10 -4.88 -9.22
CA TYR A 123 -13.60 -3.50 -9.31
C TYR A 123 -14.54 -3.08 -8.17
N ASP A 124 -14.96 -4.03 -7.34
CA ASP A 124 -15.86 -3.76 -6.21
C ASP A 124 -15.15 -2.93 -5.13
N LEU A 125 -15.72 -1.75 -4.81
CA LEU A 125 -15.14 -0.80 -3.86
C LEU A 125 -14.96 -1.41 -2.47
N SER A 126 -15.94 -2.18 -1.98
CA SER A 126 -15.83 -2.82 -0.67
C SER A 126 -14.64 -3.79 -0.61
N SER A 127 -14.47 -4.60 -1.65
CA SER A 127 -13.35 -5.53 -1.79
C SER A 127 -12.00 -4.79 -1.85
N LEU A 128 -11.91 -3.71 -2.62
CA LEU A 128 -10.69 -2.89 -2.71
C LEU A 128 -10.32 -2.22 -1.39
N ILE A 129 -11.31 -1.71 -0.63
CA ILE A 129 -11.09 -1.15 0.71
C ILE A 129 -10.54 -2.23 1.65
N LEU A 130 -11.14 -3.41 1.66
CA LEU A 130 -10.70 -4.52 2.52
C LEU A 130 -9.28 -4.97 2.15
N ILE A 131 -8.97 -5.11 0.86
CA ILE A 131 -7.63 -5.45 0.37
C ILE A 131 -6.60 -4.41 0.80
N PHE A 132 -6.93 -3.11 0.66
CA PHE A 132 -6.07 -2.01 1.08
C PHE A 132 -5.73 -2.09 2.57
N PHE A 133 -6.75 -2.18 3.42
CA PHE A 133 -6.53 -2.19 4.87
C PHE A 133 -5.90 -3.49 5.36
N LEU A 134 -6.16 -4.63 4.72
CA LEU A 134 -5.54 -5.89 5.10
C LEU A 134 -4.04 -5.91 4.76
N ASN A 135 -3.66 -5.34 3.61
CA ASN A 135 -2.26 -5.13 3.27
C ASN A 135 -1.59 -4.10 4.21
N MET A 136 -2.30 -3.02 4.56
CA MET A 136 -1.84 -2.07 5.59
C MET A 136 -1.57 -2.79 6.93
N MET A 137 -2.46 -3.69 7.35
CA MET A 137 -2.26 -4.48 8.58
C MET A 137 -1.04 -5.39 8.51
N MET A 138 -0.78 -6.06 7.38
CA MET A 138 0.46 -6.82 7.17
C MET A 138 1.70 -5.97 7.48
N ILE A 139 1.75 -4.73 6.96
CA ILE A 139 2.86 -3.82 7.18
C ILE A 139 2.94 -3.38 8.65
N LEU A 140 1.81 -3.05 9.29
CA LEU A 140 1.77 -2.65 10.70
C LEU A 140 2.17 -3.81 11.64
N PHE A 141 1.93 -5.06 11.25
CA PHE A 141 2.47 -6.22 11.97
C PHE A 141 4.00 -6.29 11.89
N GLY A 142 4.60 -5.86 10.77
CA GLY A 142 6.05 -5.67 10.66
C GLY A 142 6.58 -4.59 11.61
N LEU A 143 5.87 -3.47 11.74
CA LEU A 143 6.19 -2.46 12.77
C LEU A 143 6.09 -3.06 14.18
N MET A 144 5.03 -3.81 14.46
CA MET A 144 4.85 -4.48 15.74
C MET A 144 5.94 -5.51 16.01
N MET A 145 6.48 -6.18 14.99
CA MET A 145 7.64 -7.08 15.12
C MET A 145 8.88 -6.34 15.61
N GLU A 146 9.19 -5.18 15.01
CA GLU A 146 10.32 -4.35 15.44
C GLU A 146 10.10 -3.70 16.82
N LEU A 147 8.86 -3.33 17.14
CA LEU A 147 8.51 -2.68 18.40
C LEU A 147 8.46 -3.65 19.58
N HIS A 148 7.75 -4.77 19.43
CA HIS A 148 7.56 -5.78 20.48
C HIS A 148 8.91 -6.36 20.91
N ASN A 149 9.80 -6.64 19.94
CA ASN A 149 11.10 -7.25 20.21
C ASN A 149 12.17 -6.31 20.76
N GLN A 150 11.83 -5.05 21.09
CA GLN A 150 12.74 -4.15 21.82
C GLN A 150 12.92 -4.57 23.28
N SER A 151 11.93 -5.26 23.86
CA SER A 151 11.90 -5.64 25.28
C SER A 151 11.86 -7.15 25.54
N THR A 152 11.81 -7.98 24.50
CA THR A 152 11.76 -9.44 24.67
C THR A 152 13.17 -10.01 24.90
N LYS A 153 13.28 -11.06 25.73
CA LYS A 153 14.56 -11.75 25.97
C LYS A 153 15.01 -12.60 24.78
N LYS A 154 14.05 -13.10 24.00
CA LYS A 154 14.22 -13.87 22.77
C LYS A 154 13.21 -13.34 21.77
N THR A 155 13.54 -13.42 20.48
CA THR A 155 12.64 -12.99 19.42
C THR A 155 11.31 -13.73 19.49
N ASP A 156 10.23 -12.97 19.67
CA ASP A 156 8.85 -13.42 19.55
C ASP A 156 8.36 -13.15 18.13
N TRP A 157 7.95 -14.21 17.44
CA TRP A 157 7.56 -14.20 16.02
C TRP A 157 6.05 -14.01 15.82
N THR A 158 5.27 -13.82 16.87
CA THR A 158 3.80 -13.79 16.80
C THR A 158 3.29 -12.72 15.84
N SER A 159 3.80 -11.49 15.92
CA SER A 159 3.39 -10.41 15.01
C SER A 159 3.79 -10.68 13.56
N TYR A 160 4.97 -11.27 13.32
CA TYR A 160 5.38 -11.68 11.98
C TYR A 160 4.42 -12.70 11.37
N ILE A 161 4.01 -13.72 12.14
CA ILE A 161 3.05 -14.74 11.68
C ILE A 161 1.71 -14.09 11.32
N PHE A 162 1.21 -13.16 12.14
CA PHE A 162 -0.02 -12.42 11.82
C PHE A 162 0.14 -11.55 10.56
N GLY A 163 1.32 -10.95 10.37
CA GLY A 163 1.68 -10.25 9.15
C GLY A 163 1.60 -11.15 7.92
N CYS A 164 2.16 -12.36 7.97
CA CYS A 164 2.07 -13.33 6.87
C CYS A 164 0.63 -13.74 6.55
N ILE A 165 -0.20 -13.97 7.58
CA ILE A 165 -1.62 -14.31 7.39
C ILE A 165 -2.38 -13.14 6.75
N ALA A 166 -2.18 -11.91 7.23
CA ALA A 166 -2.79 -10.74 6.62
C ALA A 166 -2.30 -10.54 5.18
N GLY A 167 -1.00 -10.72 4.94
CA GLY A 167 -0.35 -10.49 3.66
C GLY A 167 -0.74 -11.47 2.56
N ILE A 168 -1.00 -12.73 2.89
CA ILE A 168 -1.33 -13.74 1.88
C ILE A 168 -2.77 -13.61 1.35
N ILE A 169 -3.69 -13.07 2.15
CA ILE A 169 -5.12 -13.03 1.80
C ILE A 169 -5.40 -12.21 0.52
N PRO A 170 -4.88 -10.98 0.34
CA PRO A 170 -5.05 -10.25 -0.93
C PRO A 170 -4.57 -11.03 -2.16
N TRP A 171 -3.46 -11.78 -2.04
CA TRP A 171 -2.93 -12.60 -3.13
C TRP A 171 -3.81 -13.80 -3.43
N VAL A 172 -4.43 -14.43 -2.43
CA VAL A 172 -5.43 -15.49 -2.65
C VAL A 172 -6.61 -14.93 -3.44
N VAL A 173 -7.12 -13.76 -3.09
CA VAL A 173 -8.23 -13.11 -3.81
C VAL A 173 -7.82 -12.79 -5.26
N ILE A 174 -6.64 -12.22 -5.47
CA ILE A 174 -6.10 -11.95 -6.82
C ILE A 174 -5.96 -13.26 -7.63
N ALA A 175 -5.45 -14.32 -7.01
CA ALA A 175 -5.27 -15.61 -7.66
C ALA A 175 -6.60 -16.23 -8.10
N LEU A 176 -7.68 -16.07 -7.33
CA LEU A 176 -9.02 -16.54 -7.72
C LEU A 176 -9.50 -15.90 -9.03
N TYR A 177 -9.20 -14.61 -9.24
CA TYR A 177 -9.54 -13.92 -10.48
C TYR A 177 -8.68 -14.37 -11.66
N LEU A 178 -7.38 -14.62 -11.44
CA LEU A 178 -6.47 -15.11 -12.47
C LEU A 178 -6.75 -16.56 -12.90
N PHE A 179 -7.11 -17.45 -11.96
CA PHE A 179 -7.45 -18.84 -12.29
C PHE A 179 -8.90 -19.00 -12.76
N GLY A 180 -9.80 -18.11 -12.34
CA GLY A 180 -11.19 -18.10 -12.76
C GLY A 180 -11.42 -17.49 -14.15
N SER A 181 -10.44 -16.77 -14.70
CA SER A 181 -10.56 -16.09 -16.00
C SER A 181 -10.49 -17.00 -17.24
N GLY A 182 -10.44 -18.33 -17.05
CA GLY A 182 -10.38 -19.33 -18.13
C GLY A 182 -8.97 -19.77 -18.48
#